data_AF-A0A533UIH3-F1
#
_entry.id   AF-A0A533UIH3-F1
#
_cell.length_a   1.000
_cell.length_b   1.000
_cell.length_c   1.000
_cell.angle_alpha   90.00
_cell.angle_beta   90.00
_cell.angle_gamma   90.00
#
_symmetry.space_group_name_H-M   'P 1'
#
loop_
_entity.id
_entity.type
_entity.pdbx_description
1 polymer ?
#
loop_
_entity_poly.entity_id
_entity_poly.type
_entity_poly.pdbx_seq_one_letter_code
_entity_poly.pdbx_strand_id
1 'polypeptide(L)' 'MSILKVELHCHNQFSNFHLGLKETPYDCGISISEQLEQAHRIGLDAFFITNHNTLNGFTSLLEYKENHE' A
#
# COMPACT_ATOMS: atom_id res chain seq x y z
N MET A 1 -7.60 23.58 -13.97
CA MET A 1 -6.81 22.48 -13.36
C MET A 1 -7.76 21.69 -12.48
N SER A 2 -7.86 20.38 -12.69
CA SER A 2 -8.52 19.48 -11.74
C SER A 2 -7.62 19.30 -10.50
N ILE A 3 -8.24 19.12 -9.33
CA ILE A 3 -7.52 18.77 -8.10
C ILE A 3 -7.27 17.27 -8.14
N LEU A 4 -6.02 16.84 -7.99
CA LEU A 4 -5.69 15.42 -7.82
C LEU A 4 -5.90 15.01 -6.36
N LYS A 5 -6.59 13.89 -6.16
CA LYS A 5 -6.76 13.24 -4.87
C LYS A 5 -5.68 12.16 -4.73
N VAL A 6 -4.66 12.47 -3.95
CA VAL A 6 -3.47 11.62 -3.80
C VAL A 6 -3.25 11.24 -2.34
N GLU A 7 -2.95 9.97 -2.08
CA GLU A 7 -2.44 9.51 -0.79
C GLU A 7 -0.93 9.35 -0.85
N LEU A 8 -0.20 10.04 0.02
CA LEU A 8 1.27 10.11 -0.04
C LEU A 8 1.96 9.12 0.92
N HIS A 9 1.20 8.49 1.81
CA HIS A 9 1.75 7.58 2.81
C HIS A 9 0.74 6.50 3.19
N CYS A 10 0.90 5.29 2.63
CA CYS A 10 -0.01 4.19 2.88
C CYS A 10 0.75 2.88 3.09
N HIS A 11 0.49 2.21 4.21
CA HIS A 11 1.10 0.92 4.54
C HIS A 11 0.17 -0.24 4.20
N ASN A 12 0.77 -1.40 3.96
CA ASN A 12 0.08 -2.68 3.86
C ASN A 12 0.80 -3.72 4.75
N GLN A 13 0.32 -4.97 4.73
CA GLN A 13 0.82 -6.06 5.57
C GLN A 13 2.32 -6.31 5.48
N PHE A 14 2.99 -5.88 4.41
CA PHE A 14 4.45 -6.00 4.29
C PHE A 14 5.21 -5.05 5.21
N SER A 15 4.54 -4.04 5.80
CA SER A 15 5.11 -3.15 6.82
C SER A 15 5.39 -3.86 8.15
N ASN A 16 4.68 -4.96 8.43
CA ASN A 16 4.84 -5.73 9.67
C ASN A 16 6.27 -6.26 9.84
N PHE A 17 6.75 -6.30 11.08
CA PHE A 17 8.07 -6.79 11.50
C PHE A 17 9.29 -6.02 10.97
N HIS A 18 9.08 -4.89 10.31
CA HIS A 18 10.17 -4.03 9.84
C HIS A 18 10.39 -2.77 10.71
N LEU A 19 9.75 -2.76 11.88
CA LEU A 19 9.88 -1.74 12.92
C LEU A 19 11.04 -2.06 13.88
N GLY A 20 11.43 -1.09 14.71
CA GLY A 20 12.52 -1.26 15.68
C GLY A 20 12.18 -2.23 16.82
N LEU A 21 13.20 -2.72 17.54
CA LEU A 21 13.07 -3.73 18.62
C LEU A 21 12.12 -3.35 19.78
N LYS A 22 11.77 -2.07 19.91
CA LYS A 22 10.89 -1.57 20.98
C LYS A 22 9.45 -1.33 20.50
N GLU A 23 9.19 -1.46 19.21
CA GLU A 23 7.91 -1.19 18.59
C GLU A 23 7.05 -2.46 18.51
N THR A 24 5.74 -2.30 18.38
CA THR A 24 4.84 -3.42 18.14
C THR A 24 5.12 -4.04 16.77
N PRO A 25 5.18 -5.38 16.65
CA PRO A 25 5.56 -6.03 15.40
C PRO A 25 4.50 -5.95 14.29
N TYR A 26 3.24 -5.71 14.64
CA TYR A 26 2.13 -5.62 13.69
C TYR A 26 1.69 -4.16 13.54
N ASP A 27 1.82 -3.65 12.31
CA ASP A 27 1.44 -2.31 11.87
C ASP A 27 0.13 -2.33 11.07
N CYS A 28 0.02 -3.22 10.08
CA CYS A 28 -1.10 -3.24 9.15
C CYS A 28 -1.54 -4.66 8.76
N GLY A 29 -2.86 -4.86 8.61
CA GLY A 29 -3.48 -6.13 8.22
C GLY A 29 -4.03 -6.17 6.80
N ILE A 30 -3.78 -5.15 5.99
CA ILE A 30 -4.38 -4.98 4.65
C ILE A 30 -3.42 -5.53 3.58
N SER A 31 -3.92 -6.35 2.67
CA SER A 31 -3.19 -6.83 1.50
C SER A 31 -3.07 -5.74 0.42
N ILE A 32 -2.18 -5.94 -0.56
CA ILE A 32 -2.03 -5.01 -1.69
C ILE A 32 -3.31 -4.92 -2.52
N SER A 33 -3.99 -6.05 -2.77
CA SER A 33 -5.24 -6.07 -3.53
C SER A 33 -6.34 -5.27 -2.83
N GLU A 34 -6.54 -5.47 -1.53
CA GLU A 34 -7.51 -4.69 -0.74
C GLU A 34 -7.16 -3.20 -0.72
N GLN A 35 -5.87 -2.86 -0.65
CA GLN A 35 -5.37 -1.49 -0.69
C GLN A 35 -5.70 -0.81 -2.04
N LEU A 36 -5.48 -1.52 -3.16
CA LEU A 36 -5.78 -1.05 -4.51
C LEU A 36 -7.29 -0.90 -4.76
N GLU A 37 -8.08 -1.91 -4.36
CA GLU A 37 -9.54 -1.87 -4.44
C GLU A 37 -10.10 -0.68 -3.65
N GLN A 38 -9.55 -0.42 -2.46
CA GLN A 38 -9.96 0.71 -1.65
C GLN A 38 -9.59 2.05 -2.29
N ALA A 39 -8.38 2.18 -2.84
CA ALA A 39 -7.94 3.37 -3.55
C ALA A 39 -8.86 3.67 -4.75
N HIS A 40 -9.24 2.64 -5.50
CA HIS A 40 -10.20 2.74 -6.60
C HIS A 40 -11.59 3.16 -6.09
N ARG A 41 -12.11 2.49 -5.05
CA ARG A 41 -13.44 2.75 -4.47
C ARG A 41 -13.61 4.19 -3.99
N ILE A 42 -12.57 4.79 -3.41
CA ILE A 42 -12.63 6.18 -2.90
C ILE A 42 -12.21 7.23 -3.95
N GLY A 43 -11.90 6.79 -5.17
CA GLY A 43 -11.51 7.65 -6.29
C GLY A 43 -10.19 8.39 -6.05
N LEU A 44 -9.14 7.69 -5.59
CA LEU A 44 -7.79 8.26 -5.61
C LEU A 44 -7.25 8.28 -7.05
N ASP A 45 -6.67 9.41 -7.44
CA ASP A 45 -5.96 9.52 -8.73
C ASP A 45 -4.59 8.82 -8.67
N ALA A 46 -3.97 8.80 -7.49
CA ALA A 46 -2.72 8.10 -7.22
C ALA A 46 -2.57 7.80 -5.72
N PHE A 47 -1.76 6.80 -5.38
CA PHE A 47 -1.27 6.64 -4.02
C PHE A 47 0.12 6.03 -3.97
N PHE A 48 0.82 6.26 -2.86
CA PHE A 48 2.17 5.78 -2.62
C PHE A 48 2.19 4.73 -1.51
N ILE A 49 2.83 3.60 -1.77
CA ILE A 49 3.07 2.55 -0.77
C ILE A 49 4.41 2.83 -0.09
N THR A 50 4.37 3.04 1.22
CA THR A 50 5.51 3.52 2.01
C THR A 50 5.77 2.64 3.23
N ASN A 51 5.74 1.32 3.05
CA ASN A 51 5.95 0.34 4.12
C ASN A 51 7.24 0.61 4.92
N HIS A 52 7.23 0.22 6.19
CA HIS A 52 8.43 0.35 7.04
C HIS A 52 9.61 -0.44 6.48
N ASN A 53 10.70 0.27 6.14
CA ASN A 53 12.00 -0.29 5.80
C ASN A 53 12.01 -1.45 4.77
N THR A 54 11.02 -1.50 3.87
CA THR A 54 10.91 -2.57 2.88
C THR A 54 10.20 -2.13 1.62
N LEU A 55 10.57 -2.76 0.50
CA LEU A 55 9.86 -2.69 -0.79
C LEU A 55 9.11 -3.98 -1.10
N ASN A 56 8.97 -4.87 -0.11
CA ASN A 56 8.19 -6.10 -0.25
C ASN A 56 6.76 -5.77 -0.71
N GLY A 57 6.25 -6.61 -1.61
CA GLY A 57 4.97 -6.40 -2.27
C GLY A 57 5.04 -5.67 -3.62
N PHE A 58 6.21 -5.16 -4.02
CA PHE A 58 6.38 -4.57 -5.35
C PHE A 58 6.01 -5.53 -6.49
N THR A 59 6.40 -6.81 -6.41
CA THR A 59 6.01 -7.81 -7.41
C THR A 59 4.48 -8.00 -7.48
N SER A 60 3.79 -8.02 -6.33
CA SER A 60 2.33 -8.13 -6.30
C SER A 60 1.63 -6.93 -6.95
N LEU A 61 2.21 -5.72 -6.86
CA LEU A 61 1.72 -4.56 -7.61
C LEU A 61 1.85 -4.77 -9.12
N LEU A 62 2.99 -5.30 -9.58
CA LEU A 62 3.19 -5.60 -11.00
C LEU A 62 2.21 -6.67 -11.48
N GLU A 63 2.02 -7.74 -10.70
CA GLU A 63 1.06 -8.80 -11.01
C GLU A 63 -0.37 -8.27 -11.09
N TYR A 64 -0.80 -7.45 -10.13
CA TYR A 64 -2.12 -6.82 -10.18
C TYR A 64 -2.28 -5.93 -11.40
N LYS A 65 -1.25 -5.12 -11.74
CA LYS A 65 -1.28 -4.25 -12.92
C LYS A 65 -1.49 -5.03 -14.22
N GLU A 66 -0.94 -6.24 -14.34
CA GLU A 66 -1.08 -7.08 -15.55
C GLU A 66 -2.35 -7.94 -15.57
N ASN A 67 -2.96 -8.21 -14.40
CA ASN A 67 -4.07 -9.17 -14.26
C ASN A 67 -5.33 -8.57 -13.60
N HIS A 68 -5.49 -7.25 -13.61
CA HIS A 68 -6.69 -6.60 -13.10
C HIS A 68 -7.85 -6.80 -14.10
N GLU A 69 -8.87 -7.56 -13.71
CA GLU A 69 -10.15 -7.71 -14.44
C GLU A 69 -11.21 -6.71 -13.95
#